data_AF-B5DV35-F1
#
_entry.id   AF-B5DV35-F1
#
_cell.length_a   1.000
_cell.length_b   1.000
_cell.length_c   1.000
_cell.angle_alpha   90.00
_cell.angle_beta   90.00
_cell.angle_gamma   90.00
#
_symmetry.space_group_name_H-M   'P 1'
#
loop_
_entity.id
_entity.type
_entity.pdbx_description
1 polymer ?
#
loop_
_entity_poly.entity_id
_entity_poly.type
_entity_poly.pdbx_seq_one_letter_code
_entity_poly.pdbx_strand_id
1 'polypeptide(L)'
;MMTNRFACFAVALLAVCLLAISSTEAAPMPRYQSNGGGGYGGGAGYNELEEVPDDLLMELMTRFGRTIIRARNDLENSKKTVDFGLARGYSGTQEAKHRMGLAAANFAGGPGRRRRSETDV
;
A
#
# COMPACT_ATOMS: atom_id res chain seq x y z
N MET A 1 -41.18 2.27 30.75
CA MET A 1 -41.05 0.79 30.60
C MET A 1 -40.51 0.34 29.23
N MET A 2 -40.40 1.21 28.21
CA MET A 2 -39.82 0.82 26.90
C MET A 2 -38.28 0.90 26.86
N THR A 3 -37.65 1.82 27.58
CA THR A 3 -36.18 2.02 27.63
C THR A 3 -35.41 0.80 28.17
N ASN A 4 -35.94 0.13 29.20
CA ASN A 4 -35.31 -1.08 29.75
C ASN A 4 -35.32 -2.25 28.77
N ARG A 5 -36.34 -2.33 27.89
CA ARG A 5 -36.41 -3.37 26.86
C ARG A 5 -35.35 -3.14 25.79
N PHE A 6 -35.19 -1.90 25.34
CA PHE A 6 -34.13 -1.53 24.39
C PHE A 6 -32.72 -1.71 24.97
N ALA A 7 -32.53 -1.39 26.25
CA ALA A 7 -31.26 -1.63 26.94
C ALA A 7 -30.93 -3.13 27.02
N CYS A 8 -31.90 -3.98 27.36
CA CYS A 8 -31.70 -5.44 27.37
C CYS A 8 -31.34 -5.99 25.97
N PHE A 9 -32.00 -5.49 24.91
CA PHE A 9 -31.67 -5.88 23.54
C PHE A 9 -30.24 -5.46 23.16
N ALA A 10 -29.82 -4.24 23.52
CA ALA A 10 -28.48 -3.75 23.24
C ALA A 10 -27.40 -4.59 23.96
N VAL A 11 -27.63 -4.95 25.23
CA VAL A 11 -26.72 -5.81 26.01
C VAL A 11 -26.65 -7.22 25.42
N ALA A 12 -27.79 -7.78 25.02
CA ALA A 12 -27.83 -9.10 24.37
C ALA A 12 -27.05 -9.10 23.04
N LEU A 13 -27.20 -8.05 22.23
CA LEU A 13 -26.49 -7.91 20.95
C LEU A 13 -24.98 -7.80 21.18
N LEU A 14 -24.56 -7.00 22.17
CA LEU A 14 -23.15 -6.85 22.54
C LEU A 14 -22.55 -8.18 23.02
N ALA A 15 -23.27 -8.95 23.84
CA ALA A 15 -22.83 -10.27 24.29
C ALA A 15 -22.66 -11.27 23.13
N VAL A 16 -23.56 -11.24 22.13
CA VAL A 16 -23.46 -12.07 20.92
C VAL A 16 -22.24 -11.68 20.08
N CYS A 17 -21.96 -10.38 19.93
CA CYS A 17 -20.76 -9.92 19.24
C CYS A 17 -19.47 -10.39 19.93
N LEU A 18 -19.41 -10.33 21.26
CA LEU A 18 -18.24 -10.79 22.02
C LEU A 18 -18.00 -12.30 21.90
N LEU A 19 -19.08 -13.10 21.88
CA LEU A 19 -18.99 -14.54 21.64
C LEU A 19 -18.47 -14.85 20.22
N ALA A 20 -18.93 -14.10 19.22
CA ALA A 20 -18.48 -14.28 17.83
C ALA A 20 -17.00 -13.92 17.62
N ILE A 21 -16.46 -12.93 18.36
CA ILE A 21 -15.03 -12.59 18.34
C ILE A 21 -14.20 -13.70 19.00
N SER A 22 -14.73 -14.32 20.06
CA SER A 22 -14.04 -15.38 20.81
C SER A 22 -13.94 -16.69 20.02
N SER A 23 -14.84 -16.92 19.05
CA SER A 23 -14.82 -18.07 18.15
C SER A 23 -13.98 -17.85 16.89
N THR A 24 -13.11 -16.84 16.87
CA THR A 24 -12.21 -16.63 15.73
C THR A 24 -11.14 -17.72 15.72
N GLU A 25 -11.38 -18.76 14.91
CA GLU A 25 -10.35 -19.74 14.60
C GLU A 25 -9.24 -19.04 13.80
N ALA A 26 -8.04 -19.00 14.37
CA ALA A 26 -6.87 -18.50 13.66
C ALA A 26 -6.63 -19.36 12.42
N ALA A 27 -6.30 -18.73 11.30
CA ALA A 27 -5.96 -19.45 10.07
C ALA A 27 -4.81 -20.45 10.36
N PRO A 28 -4.85 -21.67 9.79
CA PRO A 28 -3.79 -22.64 9.97
C PRO A 28 -2.44 -22.04 9.61
N MET A 29 -1.50 -22.07 10.55
CA MET A 29 -0.12 -21.63 10.31
C MET A 29 0.45 -22.47 9.15
N PRO A 30 0.97 -21.85 8.07
CA PRO A 30 1.56 -22.61 6.98
C PRO A 30 2.76 -23.38 7.54
N ARG A 31 2.64 -24.71 7.66
CA ARG A 31 3.83 -25.54 7.86
C ARG A 31 4.63 -25.43 6.57
N TYR A 32 5.79 -24.78 6.64
CA TYR A 32 6.80 -24.89 5.60
C TYR A 32 7.18 -26.38 5.52
N GLN A 33 6.52 -27.08 4.62
CA GLN A 33 6.86 -28.43 4.25
C GLN A 33 8.17 -28.34 3.47
N SER A 34 9.28 -28.42 4.20
CA SER A 34 10.60 -28.61 3.59
C SER A 34 10.52 -29.87 2.74
N ASN A 35 10.59 -29.68 1.43
CA ASN A 35 10.66 -30.73 0.44
C ASN A 35 12.08 -31.33 0.48
N GLY A 36 12.38 -32.07 1.54
CA GLY A 36 13.64 -32.78 1.72
C GLY A 36 13.33 -34.11 2.37
N GLY A 37 13.34 -35.17 1.56
CA GLY A 37 13.00 -36.52 2.00
C GLY A 37 13.91 -37.04 3.10
N GLY A 38 13.34 -37.90 3.95
CA GLY A 38 14.09 -38.66 4.96
C GLY A 38 13.28 -38.85 6.22
N GLY A 39 12.85 -40.08 6.46
CA GLY A 39 12.04 -40.45 7.60
C GLY A 39 12.81 -40.49 8.92
N TYR A 40 12.03 -40.74 9.97
CA TYR A 40 12.42 -41.11 11.34
C TYR A 40 12.87 -39.98 12.27
N GLY A 41 11.92 -39.58 13.12
CA GLY A 41 12.15 -39.66 14.56
C GLY A 41 12.79 -38.45 15.24
N GLY A 42 12.04 -37.91 16.20
CA GLY A 42 12.64 -37.37 17.43
C GLY A 42 12.93 -35.88 17.40
N GLY A 43 12.43 -35.20 18.43
CA GLY A 43 12.69 -33.79 18.64
C GLY A 43 14.14 -33.48 19.05
N ALA A 44 14.33 -32.19 19.34
CA ALA A 44 15.56 -31.52 19.76
C ALA A 44 16.54 -31.21 18.62
N GLY A 45 16.61 -29.93 18.28
CA GLY A 45 17.58 -29.38 17.34
C GLY A 45 17.58 -27.86 17.39
N TYR A 46 17.72 -27.29 18.58
CA TYR A 46 18.21 -25.91 18.71
C TYR A 46 19.72 -25.94 18.44
N ASN A 47 20.11 -26.11 17.18
CA ASN A 47 21.46 -26.02 16.62
C ASN A 47 21.20 -25.80 15.11
N GLU A 48 21.61 -24.76 14.42
CA GLU A 48 22.71 -23.81 14.57
C GLU A 48 22.15 -22.40 14.28
N LEU A 49 22.76 -21.36 14.85
CA LEU A 49 22.79 -20.08 14.15
C LEU A 49 23.54 -20.36 12.84
N GLU A 50 22.80 -20.70 11.78
CA GLU A 50 23.34 -20.83 10.42
C GLU A 50 24.06 -19.51 10.14
N GLU A 51 25.40 -19.56 10.15
CA GLU A 51 26.25 -18.41 9.89
C GLU A 51 25.93 -17.94 8.48
N VAL A 52 25.10 -16.90 8.38
CA VAL A 52 24.63 -16.36 7.11
C VAL A 52 25.86 -16.00 6.29
N PRO A 53 26.07 -16.59 5.10
CA PRO A 53 27.26 -16.32 4.30
C PRO A 53 27.37 -14.82 4.03
N ASP A 54 28.56 -14.24 4.24
CA ASP A 54 28.79 -12.80 4.04
C ASP A 54 28.43 -12.35 2.60
N ASP A 55 28.57 -13.24 1.62
CA ASP A 55 28.17 -13.01 0.23
C ASP A 55 26.65 -12.84 0.09
N LEU A 56 25.86 -13.62 0.82
CA LEU A 56 24.41 -13.53 0.84
C LEU A 56 23.96 -12.24 1.55
N LEU A 57 24.62 -11.89 2.65
CA LEU A 57 24.39 -10.63 3.33
C LEU A 57 24.73 -9.44 2.43
N MET A 58 25.86 -9.50 1.72
CA MET A 58 26.29 -8.46 0.79
C MET A 58 25.32 -8.31 -0.39
N GLU A 59 24.84 -9.43 -0.94
CA GLU A 59 23.81 -9.44 -1.98
C GLU A 59 22.51 -8.80 -1.47
N LEU A 60 22.08 -9.18 -0.26
CA LEU A 60 20.88 -8.65 0.37
C LEU A 60 21.00 -7.14 0.64
N MET A 61 22.13 -6.70 1.19
CA MET A 61 22.43 -5.29 1.44
C MET A 61 22.48 -4.49 0.14
N THR A 62 23.05 -5.07 -0.92
CA THR A 62 23.08 -4.44 -2.25
C THR A 62 21.69 -4.32 -2.85
N ARG A 63 20.86 -5.37 -2.73
CA ARG A 63 19.46 -5.35 -3.18
C ARG A 63 18.65 -4.30 -2.40
N PHE A 64 18.78 -4.25 -1.08
CA PHE A 64 18.10 -3.24 -0.26
C PHE A 64 18.59 -1.82 -0.53
N GLY A 65 19.91 -1.61 -0.64
CA GLY A 65 20.47 -0.30 -0.97
C GLY A 65 19.93 0.25 -2.29
N ARG A 66 19.86 -0.60 -3.34
CA ARG A 66 19.29 -0.23 -4.63
C ARG A 66 17.79 0.09 -4.56
N THR A 67 17.02 -0.63 -3.74
CA THR A 67 15.58 -0.39 -3.56
C THR A 67 15.32 0.89 -2.77
N ILE A 68 16.07 1.13 -1.68
CA ILE A 68 15.96 2.32 -0.84
C ILE A 68 16.34 3.58 -1.63
N ILE A 69 17.41 3.54 -2.43
CA ILE A 69 17.83 4.68 -3.26
C ILE A 69 16.74 5.06 -4.27
N ARG A 70 16.09 4.09 -4.90
CA ARG A 70 14.98 4.34 -5.83
C ARG A 70 13.77 4.94 -5.12
N ALA A 71 13.33 4.30 -4.02
CA ALA A 71 12.21 4.78 -3.23
C ALA A 71 12.45 6.20 -2.66
N ARG A 72 13.70 6.51 -2.28
CA ARG A 72 14.09 7.86 -1.84
C ARG A 72 13.96 8.88 -2.96
N ASN A 73 14.45 8.58 -4.16
CA ASN A 73 14.35 9.50 -5.29
C ASN A 73 12.89 9.74 -5.70
N ASP A 74 12.04 8.71 -5.65
CA ASP A 74 10.60 8.84 -5.90
C ASP A 74 9.90 9.70 -4.83
N LEU A 75 10.28 9.54 -3.56
CA LEU A 75 9.77 10.35 -2.44
C LEU A 75 10.26 11.80 -2.48
N GLU A 76 11.51 12.04 -2.87
CA GLU A 76 12.09 13.37 -3.01
C GLU A 76 11.39 14.16 -4.12
N ASN A 77 10.96 13.49 -5.19
CA ASN A 77 10.13 14.08 -6.24
C ASN A 77 8.66 14.28 -5.81
N SER A 78 8.16 13.50 -4.85
CA SER A 78 6.82 13.66 -4.26
C SER A 78 6.68 14.86 -3.32
N LYS A 79 7.79 15.38 -2.76
CA LYS A 79 7.77 16.48 -1.77
C LYS A 79 7.25 17.83 -2.29
N LYS A 80 6.99 18.00 -3.59
CA LYS A 80 6.40 19.25 -4.13
C LYS A 80 4.88 19.24 -4.27
N THR A 81 4.20 18.15 -3.96
CA THR A 81 2.74 18.11 -4.00
C THR A 81 2.20 17.48 -2.72
N VAL A 82 1.64 18.32 -1.86
CA VAL A 82 0.72 17.88 -0.80
C VAL A 82 -0.48 17.24 -1.50
N ASP A 83 -0.56 15.92 -1.51
CA ASP A 83 -1.74 15.21 -2.01
C ASP A 83 -2.84 15.34 -0.95
N PHE A 84 -3.80 16.24 -1.19
CA PHE A 84 -5.00 16.40 -0.37
C PHE A 84 -5.96 15.20 -0.46
N GLY A 85 -5.53 14.05 -0.98
CA GLY A 85 -6.40 12.91 -1.27
C GLY A 85 -7.38 13.20 -2.40
N LEU A 86 -7.23 14.33 -3.09
CA LEU A 86 -8.08 14.72 -4.22
C LEU A 86 -7.87 13.82 -5.42
N ALA A 87 -6.78 13.05 -5.52
CA ALA A 87 -6.59 12.12 -6.65
C ALA A 87 -7.13 10.71 -6.38
N ARG A 88 -7.47 10.37 -5.12
CA ARG A 88 -7.91 9.01 -4.76
C ARG A 88 -9.36 8.81 -5.21
N GLY A 89 -9.54 7.99 -6.24
CA GLY A 89 -10.85 7.65 -6.81
C GLY A 89 -11.18 8.36 -8.12
N TYR A 90 -10.26 9.14 -8.69
CA TYR A 90 -10.48 9.72 -10.02
C TYR A 90 -10.35 8.64 -11.09
N SER A 91 -11.45 8.42 -11.79
CA SER A 91 -11.49 7.51 -12.94
C SER A 91 -10.46 7.96 -13.99
N GLY A 92 -9.77 7.03 -14.65
CA GLY A 92 -8.79 7.35 -15.70
C GLY A 92 -9.37 8.27 -16.80
N THR A 93 -10.68 8.22 -17.03
CA THR A 93 -11.39 9.12 -17.95
C THR A 93 -11.46 10.56 -17.43
N GLN A 94 -11.58 10.78 -16.12
CA GLN A 94 -11.49 12.12 -15.51
C GLN A 94 -10.06 12.65 -15.53
N GLU A 95 -9.08 11.80 -15.24
CA GLU A 95 -7.67 12.18 -15.33
C GLU A 95 -7.27 12.54 -16.76
N ALA A 96 -7.74 11.77 -17.75
CA ALA A 96 -7.52 12.05 -19.17
C ALA A 96 -8.16 13.37 -19.61
N LYS A 97 -9.42 13.64 -19.21
CA LYS A 97 -10.10 14.92 -19.49
C LYS A 97 -9.37 16.09 -18.82
N HIS A 98 -8.90 15.91 -17.60
CA HIS A 98 -8.13 16.93 -16.89
C HIS A 98 -6.81 17.23 -17.61
N ARG A 99 -6.07 16.20 -18.02
CA ARG A 99 -4.83 16.34 -18.79
C ARG A 99 -5.07 17.00 -20.16
N MET A 100 -6.17 16.65 -20.83
CA MET A 100 -6.57 17.27 -22.09
C MET A 100 -6.93 18.75 -21.91
N GLY A 101 -7.66 19.10 -20.84
CA GLY A 101 -8.01 20.48 -20.52
C GLY A 101 -6.77 21.33 -20.20
N LEU A 102 -5.83 20.80 -19.42
CA LEU A 102 -4.55 21.46 -19.16
C LEU A 102 -3.73 21.63 -20.44
N ALA A 103 -3.70 20.63 -21.33
CA ALA A 103 -3.02 20.72 -22.62
C ALA A 103 -3.65 21.80 -23.52
N ALA A 104 -4.97 21.91 -23.53
CA ALA A 104 -5.70 22.94 -24.29
C ALA A 104 -5.45 24.35 -23.72
N ALA A 105 -5.35 24.50 -22.40
CA ALA A 105 -5.02 25.79 -21.77
C ALA A 105 -3.56 26.21 -22.01
N ASN A 106 -2.63 25.25 -22.05
CA ASN A 106 -1.22 25.49 -22.34
C ASN A 106 -0.91 25.61 -23.84
N PHE A 107 -1.90 25.41 -24.71
CA PHE A 107 -1.73 25.56 -26.15
C PHE A 107 -1.38 27.00 -26.51
N ALA A 108 -0.33 27.20 -27.29
CA ALA A 108 0.19 28.53 -27.63
C ALA A 108 -0.83 29.43 -28.35
N GLY A 109 -1.80 28.84 -29.04
CA GLY A 109 -2.93 29.52 -29.69
C GLY A 109 -4.25 29.43 -28.91
N GLY A 110 -4.19 29.10 -27.62
CA GLY A 110 -5.37 28.92 -26.77
C GLY A 110 -6.20 30.20 -26.62
N PRO A 111 -7.53 30.08 -26.43
CA PRO A 111 -8.42 31.22 -26.29
C PRO A 111 -7.98 32.13 -25.13
N GLY A 112 -7.90 33.44 -25.38
CA GLY A 112 -7.43 34.44 -24.40
C GLY A 112 -5.94 34.80 -24.50
N ARG A 113 -5.13 34.08 -25.27
CA ARG A 113 -3.73 34.44 -25.52
C ARG A 113 -3.65 35.46 -26.66
N ARG A 114 -3.16 36.68 -26.37
CA ARG A 114 -2.93 37.70 -27.39
C ARG A 114 -1.91 37.18 -28.39
N ARG A 115 -2.30 37.07 -29.67
CA ARG A 115 -1.34 36.87 -30.77
C ARG A 115 -0.39 38.06 -30.72
N ARG A 116 0.92 37.83 -30.68
CA ARG A 116 1.88 38.91 -30.89
C ARG A 116 1.56 39.45 -32.29
N SER A 117 1.06 40.67 -32.37
CA SER A 117 0.89 41.34 -33.65
C SER A 117 2.28 41.47 -34.25
N GLU A 118 2.48 40.81 -35.38
CA GLU A 118 3.65 41.00 -36.23
C GLU A 118 3.50 42.38 -36.87
N THR A 119 3.93 43.39 -36.13
CA THR A 119 4.16 44.74 -36.63
C THR A 119 5.50 45.16 -36.06
N ASP A 120 6.55 44.98 -36.88
CA ASP A 120 7.66 45.91 -37.09
C ASP A 120 8.79 45.16 -37.84
N VAL A 121 8.75 45.18 -39.19
CA VAL A 121 9.75 45.76 -40.13
C VAL A 121 9.11 45.85 -41.51
#